data_AF-A0AB74EWS0-F1
#
_entry.id   AF-A0AB74EWS0-F1
#
_cell.length_a   1.000
_cell.length_b   1.000
_cell.length_c   1.000
_cell.angle_alpha   90.00
_cell.angle_beta   90.00
_cell.angle_gamma   90.00
#
_symmetry.space_group_name_H-M   'P 1'
#
loop_
_entity.id
_entity.type
_entity.pdbx_description
1 polymer ?
#
loop_
_entity_poly.entity_id
_entity_poly.type
_entity_poly.pdbx_seq_one_letter_code
_entity_poly.pdbx_strand_id
1 'polypeptide(L)'
;MAKDGTYRGGRRVRAGDKPKPVAKKIQAGEMVKILANDIPDEYYAELESVDLPEGVELEGMDMPKPSEYLSAKQKSGIPLGADRIYKETWQWLKERKCEKLVNKRLIESYSQAFARYIQCEEAISRYGMLGKHPTTGGVIASPFIQMSSSFQKTANLIWYEIYDIVKQNCTEIFEEESNDPMERLLRGGR
;
A
#
# COMPACT_ATOMS: atom_id res chain seq x y z
N MET A 1 -12.53 -28.39 -10.85
CA MET A 1 -11.49 -29.12 -11.62
C MET A 1 -11.85 -28.99 -13.09
N ALA A 2 -11.02 -28.34 -13.91
CA ALA A 2 -11.30 -28.23 -15.34
C ALA A 2 -11.15 -29.61 -16.01
N LYS A 3 -11.86 -29.84 -17.12
CA LYS A 3 -11.88 -31.10 -17.88
C LYS A 3 -10.49 -31.57 -18.37
N ASP A 4 -9.47 -30.70 -18.31
CA ASP A 4 -8.09 -30.99 -18.73
C ASP A 4 -7.14 -31.31 -17.57
N GLY A 5 -7.64 -31.46 -16.33
CA GLY A 5 -6.84 -31.85 -15.17
C GLY A 5 -5.84 -30.78 -14.68
N THR A 6 -5.78 -29.61 -15.32
CA THR A 6 -4.87 -28.55 -14.90
C THR A 6 -5.52 -27.66 -13.84
N TYR A 7 -4.87 -27.54 -12.69
CA TYR A 7 -5.22 -26.59 -11.62
C TYR A 7 -4.88 -25.16 -12.07
N ARG A 8 -5.69 -24.60 -12.98
CA ARG A 8 -5.56 -23.20 -13.39
C ARG A 8 -6.33 -22.32 -12.41
N GLY A 9 -5.60 -21.75 -11.45
CA GLY A 9 -6.03 -20.56 -10.70
C GLY A 9 -6.64 -20.77 -9.31
N GLY A 10 -6.57 -21.96 -8.72
CA GLY A 10 -7.02 -22.22 -7.34
C GLY A 10 -5.87 -22.24 -6.33
N ARG A 11 -6.21 -22.02 -5.04
CA ARG A 11 -5.27 -22.22 -3.92
C ARG A 11 -4.62 -23.60 -4.03
N ARG A 12 -3.29 -23.64 -4.12
CA ARG A 12 -2.55 -24.90 -4.26
C ARG A 12 -2.78 -25.75 -3.02
N VAL A 13 -3.08 -27.03 -3.22
CA VAL A 13 -3.20 -28.01 -2.14
C VAL A 13 -1.88 -28.00 -1.36
N ARG A 14 -1.93 -27.77 -0.03
CA ARG A 14 -0.79 -27.59 0.90
C ARG A 14 -0.10 -26.23 0.95
N ALA A 15 -0.67 -25.15 0.40
CA ALA A 15 -0.06 -23.82 0.48
C ALA A 15 -0.03 -23.17 1.89
N GLY A 16 -0.57 -23.83 2.93
CA GLY A 16 -0.76 -23.21 4.26
C GLY A 16 -1.82 -22.11 4.23
N ASP A 17 -2.39 -21.77 5.38
CA ASP A 17 -3.28 -20.61 5.51
C ASP A 17 -2.46 -19.31 5.51
N LYS A 18 -3.07 -18.22 5.01
CA LYS A 18 -2.42 -16.90 5.08
C LYS A 18 -2.16 -16.57 6.57
N PRO A 19 -1.00 -15.99 6.91
CA PRO A 19 -0.72 -15.61 8.28
C PRO A 19 -1.77 -14.62 8.80
N LYS A 20 -2.23 -14.85 10.03
CA LYS A 20 -3.18 -13.96 10.72
C LYS A 20 -2.51 -12.60 10.98
N PRO A 21 -3.22 -11.47 10.83
CA PRO A 21 -2.77 -10.15 11.28
C PRO A 21 -2.34 -10.16 12.75
N VAL A 22 -1.41 -9.28 13.12
CA VAL A 22 -0.91 -9.21 14.49
C VAL A 22 -1.98 -8.82 15.49
N ALA A 23 -2.82 -7.83 15.20
CA ALA A 23 -3.95 -7.48 16.05
C ALA A 23 -4.85 -8.68 16.40
N LYS A 24 -5.12 -9.58 15.44
CA LYS A 24 -5.95 -10.78 15.66
C LYS A 24 -5.24 -11.82 16.54
N LYS A 25 -3.92 -11.91 16.46
CA LYS A 25 -3.12 -12.82 17.30
C LYS A 25 -3.09 -12.32 18.75
N ILE A 26 -2.93 -11.01 18.95
CA ILE A 26 -2.99 -10.37 20.28
C ILE A 26 -4.34 -10.63 20.94
N GLN A 27 -5.45 -10.44 20.21
CA GLN A 27 -6.79 -10.76 20.72
C GLN A 27 -6.98 -12.24 21.09
N ALA A 28 -6.34 -13.15 20.35
CA ALA A 28 -6.38 -14.57 20.63
C ALA A 28 -5.45 -14.99 21.80
N GLY A 29 -4.72 -14.04 22.40
CA GLY A 29 -3.75 -14.31 23.47
C GLY A 29 -2.47 -15.02 22.98
N GLU A 30 -2.21 -15.03 21.67
CA GLU A 30 -0.99 -15.62 21.11
C GLU A 30 0.21 -14.67 21.32
N MET A 31 1.37 -15.21 21.68
CA MET A 31 2.60 -14.42 21.73
C MET A 31 3.02 -14.00 20.31
N VAL A 32 3.14 -12.68 20.09
CA VAL A 32 3.52 -12.11 18.79
C VAL A 32 4.90 -11.46 18.90
N LYS A 33 5.78 -11.78 17.95
CA LYS A 33 7.02 -11.03 17.72
C LYS A 33 6.72 -9.92 16.70
N ILE A 34 6.74 -8.67 17.15
CA ILE A 34 6.61 -7.47 16.32
C ILE A 34 8.03 -6.98 16.01
N LEU A 35 8.27 -6.43 14.82
CA LEU A 35 9.54 -5.75 14.53
C LEU A 35 9.68 -4.58 15.50
N ALA A 36 10.79 -4.54 16.23
CA ALA A 36 11.05 -3.44 17.14
C ALA A 36 11.13 -2.13 16.34
N ASN A 37 10.20 -1.22 16.59
CA ASN A 37 10.34 0.19 16.22
C ASN A 37 11.25 0.80 17.27
N ASP A 38 12.56 0.55 17.20
CA ASP A 38 13.53 0.87 18.26
C ASP A 38 13.26 2.24 18.90
N ILE A 39 12.60 2.20 20.05
CA ILE A 39 12.79 3.11 21.16
C ILE A 39 13.62 2.25 22.11
N PRO A 40 14.86 2.64 22.44
CA PRO A 40 15.62 1.93 23.45
C PRO A 40 14.77 1.84 24.72
N ASP A 41 14.40 0.63 25.14
CA ASP A 41 13.90 0.39 26.48
C ASP A 41 15.06 0.67 27.43
N GLU A 42 15.18 1.93 27.85
CA GLU A 42 16.02 2.25 29.00
C GLU A 42 15.46 1.50 30.20
N TYR A 43 16.34 0.73 30.83
CA TYR A 43 16.11 -0.07 32.02
C TYR A 43 15.16 0.65 33.01
N TYR A 44 13.95 0.15 33.18
CA TYR A 44 13.08 0.57 34.28
C TYR A 44 13.68 0.02 35.58
N ALA A 45 14.58 0.78 36.20
CA ALA A 45 14.76 0.67 37.64
C ALA A 45 13.42 1.02 38.29
N GLU A 46 12.98 0.23 39.27
CA GLU A 46 11.79 0.51 40.07
C GLU A 46 11.96 1.88 40.75
N LEU A 47 11.43 2.93 40.12
CA LEU A 47 11.37 4.28 40.67
C LEU A 47 10.02 4.47 41.34
N GLU A 48 10.05 5.02 42.55
CA GLU A 48 8.87 5.44 43.32
C GLU A 48 7.92 6.28 42.46
N SER A 49 6.62 6.08 42.67
CA SER A 49 5.56 6.80 41.97
C SER A 49 5.66 8.30 42.23
N VAL A 50 6.19 9.04 41.26
CA VAL A 50 6.09 10.50 41.19
C VAL A 50 4.90 10.83 40.28
N ASP A 51 4.07 11.78 40.70
CA ASP A 51 2.96 12.31 39.90
C ASP A 51 3.47 12.69 38.51
N LEU A 52 3.07 11.92 37.49
CA LEU A 52 3.46 12.20 36.11
C LEU A 52 2.85 13.54 35.68
N PRO A 53 3.66 14.51 35.21
CA PRO A 53 3.13 15.71 34.59
C PRO A 53 2.32 15.34 33.33
N GLU A 54 1.37 16.23 33.00
CA GLU A 54 0.46 16.13 31.86
C GLU A 54 1.21 15.62 30.60
N GLY A 55 0.68 14.55 30.01
CA GLY A 55 1.40 13.66 29.10
C GLY A 55 2.25 14.38 28.05
N VAL A 56 3.48 13.90 27.88
CA VAL A 56 4.42 14.34 26.84
C VAL A 56 3.71 14.32 25.49
N GLU A 57 3.57 15.49 24.87
CA GLU A 57 3.21 15.60 23.46
C GLU A 57 4.31 14.89 22.66
N LEU A 58 4.02 13.66 22.21
CA LEU A 58 4.92 12.89 21.36
C LEU A 58 5.07 13.65 20.04
N GLU A 59 6.18 14.39 19.88
CA GLU A 59 6.53 15.04 18.62
C GLU A 59 6.69 13.97 17.54
N GLY A 60 5.65 13.83 16.72
CA GLY A 60 5.67 12.90 15.60
C GLY A 60 6.77 13.32 14.63
N MET A 61 7.74 12.42 14.41
CA MET A 61 8.88 12.66 13.53
C MET A 61 8.48 13.35 12.22
N ASP A 62 9.31 14.30 11.82
CA ASP A 62 9.09 15.07 10.60
C ASP A 62 9.10 14.12 9.39
N MET A 63 8.12 14.31 8.51
CA MET A 63 7.96 13.47 7.33
C MET A 63 9.24 13.55 6.49
N PRO A 64 9.86 12.42 6.10
CA PRO A 64 11.05 12.47 5.28
C PRO A 64 10.73 13.18 3.98
N LYS A 65 11.46 14.26 3.71
CA LYS A 65 11.19 15.12 2.56
C LYS A 65 11.13 14.28 1.27
N PRO A 66 10.02 14.33 0.51
CA PRO A 66 9.89 13.62 -0.75
C PRO A 66 11.03 14.01 -1.69
N SER A 67 11.58 13.05 -2.43
CA SER A 67 12.61 13.36 -3.43
C SER A 67 12.06 14.28 -4.53
N GLU A 68 12.88 15.22 -5.01
CA GLU A 68 12.47 16.29 -5.95
C GLU A 68 11.84 15.75 -7.25
N TYR A 69 12.25 14.56 -7.69
CA TYR A 69 11.74 13.98 -8.93
C TYR A 69 10.24 13.62 -8.84
N LEU A 70 9.65 13.47 -7.65
CA LEU A 70 8.24 13.14 -7.46
C LEU A 70 7.31 14.32 -7.79
N SER A 71 7.82 15.55 -7.66
CA SER A 71 7.13 16.79 -8.03
C SER A 71 7.64 17.39 -9.33
N ALA A 72 8.55 16.71 -10.03
CA ALA A 72 9.13 17.19 -11.28
C ALA A 72 8.05 17.51 -12.32
N LYS A 73 8.22 18.66 -12.98
CA LYS A 73 7.36 19.10 -14.08
C LYS A 73 7.60 18.22 -15.29
N GLN A 74 6.51 17.81 -15.91
CA GLN A 74 6.55 17.03 -17.14
C GLN A 74 6.68 17.95 -18.36
N LYS A 75 6.80 17.36 -19.55
CA LYS A 75 6.84 18.11 -20.82
C LYS A 75 5.63 19.05 -20.99
N SER A 76 4.49 18.72 -20.40
CA SER A 76 3.28 19.55 -20.38
C SER A 76 3.34 20.74 -19.40
N GLY A 77 4.39 20.87 -18.59
CA GLY A 77 4.51 21.86 -17.51
C GLY A 77 3.78 21.48 -16.22
N ILE A 78 2.91 20.47 -16.27
CA ILE A 78 2.15 19.95 -15.13
C ILE A 78 3.07 19.04 -14.29
N PRO A 79 3.07 19.14 -12.95
CA PRO A 79 3.82 18.21 -12.10
C PRO A 79 3.26 16.79 -12.20
N LEU A 80 4.10 15.78 -11.99
CA LEU A 80 3.68 14.37 -11.99
C LEU A 80 2.59 14.05 -10.94
N GLY A 81 2.57 14.78 -9.82
CA GLY A 81 1.61 14.58 -8.73
C GLY A 81 1.97 13.45 -7.76
N ALA A 82 3.10 12.78 -7.94
CA ALA A 82 3.54 11.69 -7.06
C ALA A 82 3.87 12.17 -5.63
N ASP A 83 4.24 13.45 -5.46
CA ASP A 83 4.44 14.06 -4.15
C ASP A 83 3.18 13.99 -3.25
N ARG A 84 1.99 14.18 -3.83
CA ARG A 84 0.73 14.10 -3.07
C ARG A 84 0.47 12.68 -2.56
N ILE A 85 0.63 11.69 -3.43
CA ILE A 85 0.47 10.27 -3.09
C ILE A 85 1.48 9.85 -2.01
N TYR A 86 2.71 10.36 -2.08
CA TYR A 86 3.72 10.10 -1.06
C TYR A 86 3.29 10.63 0.32
N LYS A 87 2.76 11.85 0.39
CA LYS A 87 2.27 12.45 1.64
C LYS A 87 1.08 11.68 2.21
N GLU A 88 0.12 11.31 1.36
CA GLU A 88 -1.06 10.53 1.76
C GLU A 88 -0.67 9.15 2.30
N THR A 89 0.23 8.45 1.60
CA THR A 89 0.72 7.13 2.05
C THR A 89 1.54 7.20 3.32
N TRP A 90 2.38 8.24 3.47
CA TRP A 90 3.12 8.45 4.72
C TRP A 90 2.18 8.74 5.90
N GLN A 91 1.17 9.59 5.70
CA GLN A 91 0.18 9.88 6.73
C GLN A 91 -0.59 8.62 7.15
N TRP A 92 -0.98 7.79 6.18
CA TRP A 92 -1.60 6.49 6.43
C TRP A 92 -0.70 5.56 7.26
N LEU A 93 0.61 5.58 7.04
CA LEU A 93 1.57 4.82 7.85
C LEU A 93 1.75 5.39 9.26
N LYS A 94 1.76 6.72 9.38
CA LYS A 94 1.91 7.45 10.66
C LYS A 94 0.74 7.20 11.60
N GLU A 95 -0.49 7.22 11.08
CA GLU A 95 -1.70 6.86 11.83
C GLU A 95 -1.61 5.44 12.42
N ARG A 96 -0.85 4.55 11.76
CA ARG A 96 -0.71 3.14 12.15
C ARG A 96 0.61 2.86 12.87
N LYS A 97 1.38 3.89 13.22
CA LYS A 97 2.70 3.80 13.89
C LYS A 97 3.68 2.87 13.15
N CYS A 98 3.54 2.79 11.83
CA CYS A 98 4.36 1.93 10.97
C CYS A 98 5.31 2.75 10.08
N GLU A 99 5.43 4.07 10.29
CA GLU A 99 6.19 4.93 9.39
C GLU A 99 7.70 4.61 9.35
N LYS A 100 8.27 4.10 10.45
CA LYS A 100 9.68 3.70 10.54
C LYS A 100 9.97 2.33 9.93
N LEU A 101 8.95 1.47 9.81
CA LEU A 101 9.09 0.09 9.32
C LEU A 101 9.17 0.01 7.80
N VAL A 102 8.64 1.02 7.12
CA VAL A 102 8.57 1.06 5.67
C VAL A 102 9.70 1.92 5.13
N ASN A 103 10.53 1.33 4.26
CA ASN A 103 11.62 2.06 3.62
C ASN A 103 11.08 3.23 2.79
N LYS A 104 11.63 4.44 3.01
CA LYS A 104 11.33 5.65 2.23
C LYS A 104 11.26 5.36 0.72
N ARG A 105 12.26 4.65 0.18
CA ARG A 105 12.39 4.36 -1.25
C ARG A 105 11.20 3.56 -1.79
N LEU A 106 10.59 2.72 -0.95
CA LEU A 106 9.43 1.90 -1.28
C LEU A 106 8.17 2.75 -1.44
N ILE A 107 7.99 3.75 -0.58
CA ILE A 107 6.87 4.70 -0.66
C ILE A 107 7.02 5.60 -1.88
N GLU A 108 8.24 6.05 -2.18
CA GLU A 108 8.50 6.86 -3.37
C GLU A 108 8.24 6.08 -4.68
N SER A 109 8.63 4.79 -4.73
CA SER A 109 8.40 3.95 -5.91
C SER A 109 6.93 3.64 -6.11
N TYR A 110 6.18 3.38 -5.03
CA TYR A 110 4.72 3.26 -5.07
C TYR A 110 4.07 4.53 -5.62
N SER A 111 4.42 5.68 -5.04
CA SER A 111 3.84 6.97 -5.39
C SER A 111 4.08 7.32 -6.86
N GLN A 112 5.28 7.05 -7.36
CA GLN A 112 5.61 7.24 -8.76
C GLN A 112 4.84 6.29 -9.68
N ALA A 113 4.76 4.99 -9.35
CA ALA A 113 4.05 4.01 -10.15
C ALA A 113 2.55 4.34 -10.23
N PHE A 114 1.95 4.71 -9.11
CA PHE A 114 0.54 5.08 -9.04
C PHE A 114 0.24 6.38 -9.79
N ALA A 115 1.10 7.41 -9.68
CA ALA A 115 0.98 8.62 -10.48
C ALA A 115 1.04 8.34 -11.98
N ARG A 116 1.95 7.46 -12.43
CA ARG A 116 2.06 7.05 -13.84
C ARG A 116 0.86 6.27 -14.32
N TYR A 117 0.26 5.45 -13.47
CA TYR A 117 -1.00 4.76 -13.74
C TYR A 117 -2.13 5.78 -14.00
N ILE A 118 -2.33 6.75 -13.11
CA ILE A 118 -3.34 7.82 -13.28
C ILE A 118 -3.17 8.54 -14.61
N GLN A 119 -1.92 8.86 -14.99
CA GLN A 119 -1.65 9.52 -16.27
C GLN A 119 -2.04 8.67 -17.49
N CYS A 120 -1.84 7.36 -17.42
CA CYS A 120 -2.27 6.47 -18.49
C CYS A 120 -3.79 6.42 -18.57
N GLU A 121 -4.51 6.38 -17.44
CA GLU A 121 -5.98 6.41 -17.40
C GLU A 121 -6.56 7.73 -17.94
N GLU A 122 -5.96 8.86 -17.59
CA GLU A 122 -6.32 10.15 -18.18
C GLU A 122 -6.07 10.18 -19.69
N ALA A 123 -4.95 9.62 -20.15
CA ALA A 123 -4.64 9.53 -21.57
C ALA A 123 -5.61 8.61 -22.32
N ILE A 124 -6.00 7.47 -21.73
CA ILE A 124 -7.01 6.56 -22.31
C ILE A 124 -8.36 7.28 -22.42
N SER A 125 -8.73 8.06 -21.40
CA SER A 125 -9.98 8.84 -21.41
C SER A 125 -9.98 9.94 -22.48
N ARG A 126 -8.83 10.61 -22.71
CA ARG A 126 -8.71 11.68 -23.72
C ARG A 126 -8.56 11.18 -25.15
N TYR A 127 -7.78 10.11 -25.36
CA TYR A 127 -7.42 9.63 -26.70
C TYR A 127 -8.19 8.39 -27.13
N GLY A 128 -8.94 7.77 -26.22
CA GLY A 128 -9.68 6.55 -26.46
C GLY A 128 -8.83 5.29 -26.37
N MET A 129 -9.50 4.14 -26.48
CA MET A 129 -8.89 2.82 -26.34
C MET A 129 -8.21 2.31 -27.63
N LEU A 130 -8.41 2.99 -28.76
CA LEU A 130 -7.88 2.59 -30.06
C LEU A 130 -6.92 3.65 -30.59
N GLY A 131 -5.80 3.20 -31.14
CA GLY A 131 -4.82 4.00 -31.86
C GLY A 131 -4.64 3.53 -33.30
N LYS A 132 -3.70 4.16 -34.02
CA LYS A 132 -3.32 3.78 -35.37
C LYS A 132 -1.90 3.22 -35.39
N HIS A 133 -1.68 2.14 -36.12
CA HIS A 133 -0.36 1.57 -36.31
C HIS A 133 0.51 2.54 -37.14
N PRO A 134 1.75 2.86 -36.70
CA PRO A 134 2.56 3.92 -37.32
C PRO A 134 2.95 3.64 -38.78
N THR A 135 3.05 2.36 -39.19
CA THR A 135 3.46 1.99 -40.56
C THR A 135 2.33 1.49 -41.45
N THR A 136 1.25 0.93 -40.90
CA THR A 136 0.18 0.30 -41.70
C THR A 136 -1.13 1.08 -41.66
N GLY A 137 -1.27 2.06 -40.74
CA GLY A 137 -2.50 2.83 -40.55
C GLY A 137 -3.67 2.04 -39.98
N GLY A 138 -3.52 0.72 -39.77
CA GLY A 138 -4.52 -0.16 -39.18
C GLY A 138 -4.84 0.19 -37.73
N VAL A 139 -6.03 -0.19 -37.29
CA VAL A 139 -6.50 0.04 -35.91
C VAL A 139 -5.76 -0.88 -34.95
N ILE A 140 -5.18 -0.31 -33.90
CA ILE A 140 -4.50 -1.04 -32.82
C ILE A 140 -5.03 -0.60 -31.46
N ALA A 141 -4.77 -1.37 -30.41
CA ALA A 141 -5.02 -0.92 -29.05
C ALA A 141 -4.14 0.29 -28.72
N SER A 142 -4.68 1.23 -27.94
CA SER A 142 -3.93 2.38 -27.46
C SER A 142 -2.71 1.92 -26.64
N PRO A 143 -1.51 2.46 -26.89
CA PRO A 143 -0.30 2.07 -26.15
C PRO A 143 -0.42 2.35 -24.65
N PHE A 144 -1.26 3.32 -24.26
CA PHE A 144 -1.52 3.66 -22.87
C PHE A 144 -2.23 2.53 -22.10
N ILE A 145 -2.95 1.62 -22.76
CA ILE A 145 -3.61 0.48 -22.10
C ILE A 145 -2.56 -0.48 -21.54
N GLN A 146 -1.56 -0.85 -22.34
CA GLN A 146 -0.50 -1.75 -21.90
C GLN A 146 0.37 -1.11 -20.81
N MET A 147 0.66 0.19 -20.94
CA MET A 147 1.39 0.96 -19.93
C MET A 147 0.61 1.10 -18.63
N SER A 148 -0.70 1.36 -18.70
CA SER A 148 -1.58 1.41 -17.52
C SER A 148 -1.52 0.08 -16.76
N SER A 149 -1.70 -1.04 -17.47
CA SER A 149 -1.64 -2.36 -16.86
C SER A 149 -0.29 -2.67 -16.20
N SER A 150 0.83 -2.24 -16.79
CA SER A 150 2.15 -2.46 -16.19
C SER A 150 2.35 -1.63 -14.92
N PHE A 151 2.04 -0.33 -14.95
CA PHE A 151 2.17 0.54 -13.78
C PHE A 151 1.23 0.13 -12.65
N GLN A 152 0.00 -0.28 -12.97
CA GLN A 152 -0.96 -0.78 -11.99
C GLN A 152 -0.42 -2.02 -11.27
N LYS A 153 0.16 -2.98 -12.01
CA LYS A 153 0.77 -4.18 -11.42
C LYS A 153 1.94 -3.82 -10.51
N THR A 154 2.81 -2.92 -10.94
CA THR A 154 3.93 -2.45 -10.11
C THR A 154 3.44 -1.77 -8.84
N ALA A 155 2.45 -0.87 -8.94
CA ALA A 155 1.87 -0.19 -7.78
C ALA A 155 1.23 -1.18 -6.81
N ASN A 156 0.48 -2.16 -7.31
CA ASN A 156 -0.15 -3.19 -6.47
C ASN A 156 0.87 -4.07 -5.75
N LEU A 157 1.95 -4.48 -6.43
CA LEU A 157 3.01 -5.28 -5.80
C LEU A 157 3.66 -4.53 -4.64
N ILE A 158 4.01 -3.26 -4.86
CA ILE A 158 4.61 -2.42 -3.82
C ILE A 158 3.60 -2.17 -2.69
N TRP A 159 2.34 -1.94 -3.02
CA TRP A 159 1.28 -1.77 -2.02
C TRP A 159 1.11 -3.01 -1.15
N TYR A 160 1.14 -4.22 -1.73
CA TYR A 160 1.06 -5.44 -0.95
C TYR A 160 2.24 -5.61 0.01
N GLU A 161 3.44 -5.22 -0.42
CA GLU A 161 4.61 -5.22 0.47
C GLU A 161 4.44 -4.25 1.63
N ILE A 162 4.03 -3.01 1.35
CA ILE A 162 3.74 -2.00 2.38
C ILE A 162 2.63 -2.48 3.32
N TYR A 163 1.54 -3.01 2.76
CA TYR A 163 0.38 -3.49 3.52
C TYR A 163 0.73 -4.69 4.40
N ASP A 164 1.53 -5.63 3.90
CA ASP A 164 1.97 -6.79 4.69
C ASP A 164 2.86 -6.37 5.86
N ILE A 165 3.75 -5.38 5.69
CA ILE A 165 4.53 -4.80 6.80
C ILE A 165 3.57 -4.23 7.85
N VAL A 166 2.60 -3.43 7.44
CA VAL A 166 1.63 -2.84 8.37
C VAL A 166 0.80 -3.91 9.06
N LYS A 167 0.28 -4.88 8.32
CA LYS A 167 -0.54 -5.99 8.85
C LYS A 167 0.21 -6.85 9.86
N GLN A 168 1.52 -6.99 9.68
CA GLN A 168 2.39 -7.76 10.56
C GLN A 168 2.89 -6.98 11.78
N ASN A 169 2.66 -5.67 11.88
CA ASN A 169 3.21 -4.87 12.97
C ASN A 169 2.21 -3.92 13.63
N CYS A 170 1.11 -3.59 12.96
CA CYS A 170 0.04 -2.80 13.54
C CYS A 170 -0.71 -3.60 14.61
N THR A 171 -0.69 -3.08 15.83
CA THR A 171 -1.38 -3.65 17.01
C THR A 171 -2.84 -3.22 17.08
N GLU A 172 -3.23 -2.20 16.33
CA GLU A 172 -4.60 -1.72 16.26
C GLU A 172 -5.47 -2.65 15.42
N ILE A 173 -6.69 -2.90 15.91
CA ILE A 173 -7.64 -3.81 15.29
C ILE A 173 -8.22 -3.12 14.07
N PHE A 174 -7.68 -3.47 12.91
CA PHE A 174 -8.33 -3.14 11.65
C PHE A 174 -9.31 -4.26 11.32
N GLU A 175 -10.61 -4.01 11.51
CA GLU A 175 -11.59 -4.59 10.61
C GLU A 175 -11.25 -4.02 9.24
N GLU A 176 -10.94 -4.90 8.28
CA GLU A 176 -11.17 -4.56 6.88
C GLU A 176 -12.66 -4.22 6.82
N GLU A 177 -12.99 -2.94 6.98
CA GLU A 177 -14.26 -2.39 6.53
C GLU A 177 -14.14 -2.38 5.01
N SER A 178 -14.14 -3.61 4.50
CA SER A 178 -14.18 -3.97 3.12
C SER A 178 -15.55 -3.51 2.66
N ASN A 179 -15.62 -2.23 2.31
CA ASN A 179 -16.68 -1.66 1.52
C ASN A 179 -16.63 -2.22 0.08
N ASP A 180 -16.12 -3.45 -0.10
CA ASP A 180 -16.21 -4.18 -1.33
C ASP A 180 -17.69 -4.56 -1.53
N PRO A 181 -18.35 -4.05 -2.58
CA PRO A 181 -19.76 -4.35 -2.84
C PRO A 181 -20.02 -5.86 -2.91
N MET A 182 -19.03 -6.65 -3.33
CA MET A 182 -19.13 -8.11 -3.36
C MET A 182 -19.24 -8.73 -1.97
N GLU A 183 -18.49 -8.23 -0.98
CA GLU A 183 -18.52 -8.76 0.38
C GLU A 183 -19.83 -8.40 1.11
N ARG A 184 -20.40 -7.22 0.82
CA ARG A 184 -21.73 -6.84 1.29
C ARG A 184 -22.82 -7.77 0.77
N LEU A 185 -22.77 -8.15 -0.50
CA LEU A 185 -23.72 -9.09 -1.10
C LEU A 185 -23.62 -10.48 -0.48
N LEU A 186 -22.41 -10.94 -0.16
CA LEU A 186 -22.19 -12.24 0.47
C LEU A 186 -22.57 -12.27 1.96
N ARG A 187 -22.44 -11.14 2.68
CA ARG A 187 -22.85 -11.01 4.08
C ARG A 187 -24.35 -10.76 4.25
N GLY A 188 -24.98 -10.01 3.34
CA GLY A 188 -26.41 -9.69 3.39
C GLY A 188 -27.35 -10.82 2.94
N GLY A 189 -26.81 -11.94 2.47
CA GLY A 189 -27.58 -13.12 2.06
C GLY A 189 -27.78 -14.18 3.15
N ARG A 190 -27.61 -13.82 4.43
CA ARG A 190 -27.94 -14.68 5.58
C ARG A 190 -29.19 -14.20 6.28
#